data_AF-A0A4R9PU35-F1
#
_entry.id   AF-A0A4R9PU35-F1
#
_cell.length_a   1.000
_cell.length_b   1.000
_cell.length_c   1.000
_cell.angle_alpha   90.00
_cell.angle_beta   90.00
_cell.angle_gamma   90.00
#
_symmetry.space_group_name_H-M   'P 1'
#
loop_
_entity.id
_entity.type
_entity.pdbx_description
1 polymer ?
#
loop_
_entity_poly.entity_id
_entity_poly.type
_entity_poly.pdbx_seq_one_letter_code
_entity_poly.pdbx_strand_id
1 'polypeptide(L)' 'MAFTLESPAFENGQAIPERYVRNGGNLSPPLQWKNAPAGTRSFLLVVEDPDAPRGMFRHWAVYDIPAGRDSLP' A
#
# COMPACT_ATOMS: atom_id res chain seq x y z
N MET A 1 -6.31 -15.01 -13.20
CA MET A 1 -5.38 -13.86 -13.25
C MET A 1 -4.71 -13.72 -11.89
N ALA A 2 -3.48 -13.19 -11.82
CA ALA A 2 -2.80 -12.98 -10.54
C ALA A 2 -3.41 -11.79 -9.79
N PHE A 3 -3.47 -11.87 -8.46
CA PHE A 3 -3.80 -10.75 -7.58
C PHE A 3 -2.67 -9.72 -7.63
N THR A 4 -2.99 -8.45 -7.88
CA THR A 4 -2.00 -7.36 -8.05
C THR A 4 -2.32 -6.17 -7.17
N LEU A 5 -1.28 -5.43 -6.79
CA LEU A 5 -1.33 -4.16 -6.06
C LEU A 5 -0.48 -3.13 -6.81
N GLU A 6 -1.05 -1.95 -7.07
CA GLU A 6 -0.43 -0.88 -7.86
C GLU A 6 -0.73 0.48 -7.21
N SER A 7 0.06 1.49 -7.56
CA SER A 7 -0.25 2.90 -7.26
C SER A 7 -0.37 3.69 -8.57
N PRO A 8 -1.40 4.54 -8.75
CA PRO A 8 -1.41 5.49 -9.86
C PRO A 8 -0.38 6.61 -9.69
N ALA A 9 0.27 6.73 -8.52
CA ALA A 9 1.22 7.80 -8.24
C ALA A 9 2.68 7.44 -8.56
N PHE A 10 3.03 6.16 -8.60
CA PHE A 10 4.38 5.68 -8.91
C PHE A 10 4.35 4.21 -9.33
N GLU A 11 5.32 3.82 -10.15
CA GLU A 11 5.52 2.42 -10.55
C GLU A 11 6.36 1.65 -9.53
N ASN A 12 6.31 0.32 -9.60
CA ASN A 12 7.12 -0.54 -8.73
C ASN A 12 8.62 -0.24 -8.89
N GLY A 13 9.31 0.02 -7.77
CA GLY A 13 10.74 0.36 -7.75
C GLY A 13 11.07 1.80 -8.14
N GLN A 14 10.08 2.63 -8.46
CA GLN A 14 10.29 4.06 -8.73
C GLN A 14 10.16 4.90 -7.45
N ALA A 15 10.66 6.13 -7.52
CA ALA A 15 10.61 7.06 -6.40
C ALA A 15 9.16 7.44 -6.04
N ILE A 16 8.85 7.45 -4.75
CA ILE A 16 7.56 7.92 -4.22
C ILE A 16 7.52 9.46 -4.29
N PRO A 17 6.46 10.07 -4.86
CA PRO A 17 6.35 11.53 -4.96
C PRO A 17 6.39 12.25 -3.61
N GLU A 18 6.95 13.46 -3.59
CA GLU A 18 7.22 14.23 -2.35
C GLU A 18 6.00 14.36 -1.43
N ARG A 19 4.81 14.51 -2.00
CA ARG A 19 3.58 14.70 -1.21
C ARG A 19 3.26 13.55 -0.24
N TYR A 20 3.81 12.36 -0.49
CA TYR A 20 3.61 11.17 0.35
C TYR A 20 4.76 10.93 1.33
N VAL A 21 5.87 11.68 1.22
CA VAL A 21 6.99 11.56 2.18
C VAL A 21 6.78 12.50 3.38
N ARG A 22 7.51 12.22 4.47
CA ARG A 22 7.48 12.97 5.74
C ARG A 22 7.44 14.49 5.56
N ASN A 23 8.26 15.03 4.66
CA ASN A 23 8.45 16.47 4.48
C ASN A 23 7.48 17.12 3.47
N GLY A 24 6.74 16.34 2.68
CA GLY A 24 5.84 16.88 1.65
C GLY A 24 4.35 16.77 1.97
N GLY A 25 4.00 16.32 3.18
CA GLY A 25 2.61 16.22 3.63
C GLY A 25 2.30 14.91 4.34
N ASN A 26 3.16 13.90 4.19
CA ASN A 26 3.06 12.61 4.88
C ASN A 26 1.69 11.94 4.66
N LEU A 27 1.13 12.09 3.47
CA LEU A 27 -0.11 11.46 3.05
C LEU A 27 0.16 10.01 2.64
N SER A 28 -0.81 9.11 2.86
CA SER A 28 -0.75 7.77 2.29
C SER A 28 -0.83 7.85 0.76
N PRO A 29 -0.04 7.06 0.02
CA PRO A 29 -0.17 7.00 -1.43
C PRO A 29 -1.46 6.29 -1.84
N PRO A 30 -2.04 6.65 -3.00
CA PRO A 30 -3.14 5.91 -3.56
C PRO A 30 -2.68 4.52 -3.95
N LEU A 31 -3.43 3.52 -3.55
CA LEU A 31 -3.18 2.11 -3.82
C LEU A 31 -4.46 1.50 -4.37
N GLN A 32 -4.30 0.66 -5.39
CA GLN A 32 -5.38 -0.07 -6.03
C GLN A 32 -4.96 -1.52 -6.22
N TRP A 33 -5.88 -2.45 -6.02
CA TRP A 33 -5.64 -3.87 -6.26
C TRP A 33 -6.71 -4.48 -7.15
N LYS A 34 -6.31 -5.51 -7.89
CA LYS A 34 -7.17 -6.19 -8.87
C LYS A 34 -7.05 -7.69 -8.73
N ASN A 35 -8.07 -8.39 -9.22
CA ASN A 35 -8.11 -9.85 -9.29
C ASN A 35 -8.00 -10.54 -7.91
N ALA A 36 -8.71 -10.00 -6.90
CA ALA A 36 -8.82 -10.65 -5.60
C ALA A 36 -9.35 -12.09 -5.77
N PRO A 37 -8.78 -13.09 -5.08
CA PRO A 37 -9.25 -14.47 -5.18
C PRO A 37 -10.73 -14.62 -4.81
N ALA A 38 -11.41 -15.57 -5.45
CA ALA A 38 -12.80 -15.88 -5.11
C ALA A 38 -12.89 -16.32 -3.64
N GLY A 39 -13.88 -15.78 -2.91
CA GLY A 39 -14.06 -16.06 -1.49
C GLY A 39 -13.22 -15.20 -0.54
N THR A 40 -12.48 -14.20 -1.04
CA THR A 40 -11.84 -13.17 -0.19
C THR A 40 -12.87 -12.56 0.76
N ARG A 41 -12.54 -12.52 2.06
CA ARG A 41 -13.44 -11.98 3.11
C ARG A 41 -13.02 -10.59 3.61
N SER A 42 -11.72 -10.32 3.60
CA SER A 42 -11.14 -9.03 3.96
C SER A 42 -9.70 -8.95 3.43
N PHE A 43 -9.12 -7.76 3.47
CA PHE A 43 -7.70 -7.53 3.16
C PHE A 43 -6.94 -6.95 4.36
N LEU A 44 -5.62 -7.11 4.32
CA LEU A 44 -4.62 -6.49 5.18
C LEU A 44 -3.61 -5.77 4.29
N LEU A 45 -3.29 -4.52 4.61
CA LEU A 45 -2.19 -3.77 4.03
C LEU A 45 -1.11 -3.57 5.10
N VAL A 46 0.14 -3.87 4.75
CA VAL A 46 1.33 -3.56 5.55
C VAL A 46 2.35 -2.87 4.64
N VAL A 47 2.83 -1.71 5.07
CA VAL A 47 3.91 -0.96 4.40
C VAL A 47 5.10 -0.91 5.35
N GLU A 48 6.21 -1.47 4.91
CA GLU A 48 7.42 -1.67 5.73
C GLU A 48 8.67 -1.23 4.97
N ASP A 49 9.61 -0.64 5.72
CA ASP A 49 10.93 -0.23 5.26
C ASP A 49 11.99 -1.13 5.93
N PRO A 50 12.58 -2.09 5.18
CA PRO A 50 13.65 -2.94 5.70
C PRO A 50 14.99 -2.20 5.83
N ASP A 51 15.15 -1.05 5.19
CA ASP A 51 16.39 -0.26 5.13
C ASP A 51 16.49 0.77 6.27
N ALA A 52 15.47 0.86 7.13
CA ALA A 52 15.45 1.79 8.24
C ALA A 52 16.64 1.54 9.22
N PRO A 53 17.20 2.59 9.86
CA PRO A 53 18.47 2.49 10.59
C PRO A 53 18.51 1.49 11.75
N ARG A 54 17.35 1.04 12.25
CA ARG A 54 17.21 0.09 13.35
C ARG A 54 16.58 -1.24 12.90
N GLY A 55 16.67 -1.55 11.61
CA GLY A 55 16.00 -2.68 10.97
C GLY A 55 14.55 -2.34 10.60
N MET A 56 13.74 -3.37 10.36
CA MET A 56 12.39 -3.25 9.80
C MET A 56 11.53 -2.19 10.51
N PHE A 57 11.06 -1.20 9.74
CA PHE A 57 10.16 -0.16 10.23
C PHE A 57 8.81 -0.22 9.53
N ARG A 58 7.73 -0.34 10.29
CA ARG A 58 6.36 -0.35 9.76
C ARG A 58 5.83 1.08 9.64
N HIS A 59 5.67 1.54 8.41
CA HIS A 59 5.09 2.85 8.09
C HIS A 59 3.57 2.87 8.22
N TRP A 60 2.90 1.79 7.82
CA TRP A 60 1.45 1.74 7.81
C TRP A 60 0.92 0.32 7.95
N ALA A 61 -0.17 0.14 8.68
CA ALA A 61 -0.92 -1.11 8.73
C ALA A 61 -2.42 -0.83 8.83
N VAL A 62 -3.20 -1.50 7.98
CA VAL A 62 -4.67 -1.42 7.97
C VAL A 62 -5.21 -2.82 7.78
N TYR A 63 -6.06 -3.26 8.70
CA TYR A 63 -6.68 -4.59 8.67
C TYR A 63 -8.20 -4.46 8.61
N ASP A 64 -8.89 -5.59 8.40
CA ASP A 64 -10.34 -5.66 8.22
C ASP A 64 -10.89 -4.77 7.10
N ILE A 65 -10.08 -4.58 6.05
CA ILE A 65 -10.51 -3.88 4.84
C ILE A 65 -11.60 -4.76 4.17
N PRO A 66 -12.81 -4.24 3.89
CA PRO A 66 -13.89 -5.04 3.33
C PRO A 66 -13.54 -5.70 2.00
N ALA A 67 -14.00 -6.93 1.75
CA ALA A 67 -13.72 -7.67 0.52
C ALA A 67 -14.14 -6.95 -0.77
N GLY A 68 -15.16 -6.10 -0.70
CA GLY A 68 -15.64 -5.31 -1.84
C GLY A 68 -14.82 -4.04 -2.12
N ARG A 69 -13.82 -3.74 -1.28
CA ARG A 69 -12.93 -2.59 -1.49
C ARG A 69 -11.75 -3.03 -2.36
N ASP A 70 -11.36 -2.15 -3.26
CA ASP A 70 -10.30 -2.37 -4.26
C ASP A 70 -9.20 -1.29 -4.21
N SER A 71 -9.30 -0.35 -3.26
CA SER A 71 -8.42 0.82 -3.19
C SER A 71 -8.33 1.47 -1.82
N LEU A 72 -7.20 2.14 -1.56
CA LEU A 72 -6.92 2.89 -0.34
C LEU A 72 -6.01 4.09 -0.64
N PRO A 73 -6.18 5.14 0.18
CA PRO A 73 -6.98 6.31 -0.14
C PRO A 73 -6.66 6.94 -1.50
#